data_AF-A0A7R9PJY7-F1
#
_entry.id   AF-A0A7R9PJY7-F1
#
_cell.length_a   1.000
_cell.length_b   1.000
_cell.length_c   1.000
_cell.angle_alpha   90.00
_cell.angle_beta   90.00
_cell.angle_gamma   90.00
#
_symmetry.space_group_name_H-M   'P 1'
#
loop_
_entity.id
_entity.type
_entity.pdbx_description
1 polymer ?
#
loop_
_entity_poly.entity_id
_entity_poly.type
_entity_poly.pdbx_seq_one_letter_code
_entity_poly.pdbx_strand_id
1 'polypeptide(L)'
;MSHLETTSDPHPLDKGRAARDSGMETDDSDITRVLATADPRIQESLQSENSLDPMEGEQTWPTEEELDEAKESLESKRRVKRVPKGTSDYQAAWIPDELKDDDDDDGETDENSEEEIIKMNEADSDGVSSCGDEDADDYETITVTEGGVDAQRYDDKMDLSEEQETLKKIKEARTDSQFPDEIDTPHETPARVRFQKYRGLQSFRTSPWDPCENLPVEYSRIFQFANFDRTKKRVLKDSKETEGAMPGWYVTLHIHGVPQHLWAARRSGHPLVVYVLLPHEQKMSLLNIVLKRTGPIENQQPIKSKEQLVFHIGHRRFKACPIFSQHTNGSKHKYERYFQPEATVVASLFAPIVFPPCSVMAYSEMKDGSQELVATGSVLSVNPNRIVAKRVVLSGHPFKIHKRSAVVRFMFFNPEDVTWFKPVELRTKHGRRGHIKESLGTHGHMKCVFDGQLKSEDTILMNLYKRVFPKWTYEPFVNAPPSLFINRLTDEVME
;
A
#
# COMPACT_ATOMS: atom_id res chain seq x y z
N MET A 1 6.20 -6.88 -34.12
CA MET A 1 6.76 -7.84 -35.08
C MET A 1 6.64 -7.22 -36.46
N SER A 2 7.60 -7.44 -37.36
CA SER A 2 7.57 -6.91 -38.73
C SER A 2 6.97 -7.91 -39.72
N HIS A 3 7.54 -9.11 -39.77
CA HIS A 3 7.09 -10.21 -40.62
C HIS A 3 7.56 -11.54 -40.04
N LEU A 4 6.90 -12.61 -40.47
CA LEU A 4 7.12 -13.98 -40.06
C LEU A 4 7.48 -14.82 -41.29
N GLU A 5 8.58 -15.55 -41.19
CA GLU A 5 9.09 -16.39 -42.26
C GLU A 5 9.07 -17.86 -41.82
N THR A 6 8.74 -18.75 -42.75
CA THR A 6 9.02 -20.18 -42.60
C THR A 6 10.28 -20.53 -43.34
N THR A 7 11.09 -21.33 -42.67
CA THR A 7 12.25 -22.02 -43.24
C THR A 7 12.06 -23.52 -43.07
N SER A 8 12.78 -24.31 -43.87
CA SER A 8 12.83 -25.76 -43.68
C SER A 8 13.34 -26.07 -42.26
N ASP A 9 12.76 -27.10 -41.65
CA ASP A 9 13.24 -27.61 -40.37
C ASP A 9 14.70 -28.07 -40.53
N PRO A 10 15.66 -27.56 -39.74
CA PRO A 10 17.04 -28.03 -39.79
C PRO A 10 17.19 -29.51 -39.43
N HIS A 11 16.29 -30.07 -38.62
CA HIS A 11 16.40 -31.42 -38.08
C HIS A 11 15.06 -32.18 -38.13
N PRO A 12 14.53 -32.49 -39.32
CA PRO A 12 13.27 -33.20 -39.47
C PRO A 12 13.40 -34.65 -39.00
N LEU A 13 12.33 -35.17 -38.38
CA LEU A 13 12.27 -36.53 -37.86
C LEU A 13 12.42 -37.59 -38.97
N ASP A 14 11.74 -37.38 -40.11
CA ASP A 14 11.75 -38.28 -41.27
C ASP A 14 12.63 -37.71 -42.41
N LYS A 15 13.95 -37.89 -42.31
CA LYS A 15 14.90 -37.46 -43.35
C LYS A 15 14.65 -38.12 -44.73
N GLY A 16 14.00 -39.29 -44.76
CA GLY A 16 13.79 -40.08 -45.98
C GLY A 16 12.51 -39.78 -46.77
N ARG A 17 11.56 -39.02 -46.21
CA ARG A 17 10.27 -38.74 -46.88
C ARG A 17 10.30 -37.42 -47.66
N ALA A 18 11.05 -36.43 -47.19
CA ALA A 18 11.22 -35.14 -47.88
C ALA A 18 11.88 -35.28 -49.27
N ALA A 19 12.84 -36.21 -49.41
CA ALA A 19 13.51 -36.49 -50.68
C ALA A 19 12.65 -37.27 -51.70
N ARG A 20 11.51 -37.85 -51.29
CA ARG A 20 10.61 -38.59 -52.20
C ARG A 20 9.47 -37.74 -52.76
N ASP A 21 9.10 -36.66 -52.07
CA ASP A 21 8.02 -35.76 -52.49
C ASP A 21 8.53 -34.60 -53.37
N SER A 22 9.85 -34.34 -53.35
CA SER A 22 10.54 -33.35 -54.18
C SER A 22 11.28 -34.03 -55.34
N GLY A 23 10.52 -34.51 -56.34
CA GLY A 23 11.07 -35.06 -57.58
C GLY A 23 11.66 -34.01 -58.54
N MET A 24 12.44 -33.06 -58.03
CA MET A 24 13.09 -32.01 -58.81
C MET A 24 14.39 -31.60 -58.10
N GLU A 25 15.53 -32.03 -58.64
CA GLU A 25 16.85 -31.52 -58.25
C GLU A 25 16.96 -30.05 -58.67
N THR A 26 16.77 -29.15 -57.71
CA THR A 26 17.16 -27.74 -57.81
C THR A 26 17.82 -27.36 -56.49
N ASP A 27 19.02 -26.78 -56.60
CA ASP A 27 19.93 -26.39 -55.53
C ASP A 27 19.26 -26.03 -54.18
N ASP A 28 19.72 -26.69 -53.11
CA ASP A 28 19.40 -26.43 -51.70
C ASP A 28 19.89 -25.04 -51.25
N SER A 29 19.27 -23.97 -51.77
CA SER A 29 19.28 -22.67 -51.11
C SER A 29 17.98 -22.56 -50.32
N ASP A 30 18.10 -22.52 -48.99
CA ASP A 30 17.01 -22.36 -48.02
C ASP A 30 15.88 -21.47 -48.57
N ILE A 31 14.78 -22.08 -49.03
CA ILE A 31 13.63 -21.34 -49.58
C ILE A 31 12.91 -20.67 -48.39
N THR A 32 13.35 -19.47 -48.03
CA THR A 32 12.68 -18.61 -47.04
C THR A 32 11.36 -18.15 -47.63
N ARG A 33 10.23 -18.64 -47.09
CA ARG A 33 8.89 -18.22 -47.51
C ARG A 33 8.29 -17.31 -46.44
N VAL A 34 7.96 -16.07 -46.81
CA VAL A 34 7.23 -15.14 -45.93
C VAL A 34 5.80 -15.67 -45.74
N LEU A 35 5.41 -15.96 -44.51
CA LEU A 35 4.06 -16.42 -44.18
C LEU A 35 3.09 -15.28 -43.94
N ALA A 36 3.54 -14.28 -43.18
CA ALA A 36 2.69 -13.19 -42.73
C ALA A 36 3.52 -11.92 -42.54
N THR A 37 2.98 -10.80 -43.00
CA THR A 37 3.54 -9.47 -42.76
C THR A 37 2.58 -8.71 -41.84
N ALA A 38 3.12 -7.94 -40.90
CA ALA A 38 2.28 -7.19 -39.97
C ALA A 38 1.58 -6.02 -40.67
N ASP A 39 0.25 -5.99 -40.61
CA ASP A 39 -0.54 -4.87 -41.12
C ASP A 39 -0.51 -3.69 -40.13
N PRO A 40 -0.03 -2.50 -40.53
CA PRO A 40 0.16 -1.38 -39.62
C PRO A 40 -1.15 -0.81 -39.06
N ARG A 41 -2.29 -1.10 -39.71
CA ARG A 41 -3.63 -0.63 -39.27
C ARG A 41 -4.23 -1.49 -38.14
N ILE A 42 -3.91 -2.78 -38.13
CA ILE A 42 -4.43 -3.75 -37.16
C ILE A 42 -3.43 -3.92 -36.00
N GLN A 43 -2.16 -3.64 -36.26
CA GLN A 43 -1.08 -3.73 -35.29
C GLN A 43 -1.38 -2.91 -34.03
N GLU A 44 -1.43 -3.58 -32.87
CA GLU A 44 -1.60 -2.92 -31.59
C GLU A 44 -0.41 -2.00 -31.27
N SER A 45 -0.71 -0.84 -30.70
CA SER A 45 0.30 0.10 -30.22
C SER A 45 1.07 -0.44 -29.03
N LEU A 46 2.34 -0.07 -28.91
CA LEU A 46 3.20 -0.41 -27.77
C LEU A 46 2.88 0.36 -26.48
N GLN A 47 1.99 1.36 -26.55
CA GLN A 47 1.59 2.18 -25.40
C GLN A 47 0.91 1.32 -24.32
N SER A 48 1.57 1.20 -23.17
CA SER A 48 1.07 0.47 -22.01
C SER A 48 0.21 1.32 -21.09
N GLU A 49 0.41 2.63 -21.10
CA GLU A 49 -0.22 3.61 -20.20
C GLU A 49 -1.15 4.53 -20.99
N ASN A 50 -2.22 4.97 -20.34
CA ASN A 50 -3.09 5.99 -20.88
C ASN A 50 -2.40 7.36 -20.73
N SER A 51 -2.30 8.12 -21.82
CA SER A 51 -1.79 9.49 -21.77
C SER A 51 -2.76 10.37 -20.99
N LEU A 52 -2.25 11.05 -19.97
CA LEU A 52 -3.03 12.04 -19.22
C LEU A 52 -2.83 13.40 -19.86
N ASP A 53 -3.92 14.11 -20.13
CA ASP A 53 -3.84 15.55 -20.30
C ASP A 53 -3.84 16.19 -18.90
N PRO A 54 -2.74 16.81 -18.45
CA PRO A 54 -2.68 17.45 -17.13
C PRO A 54 -3.74 18.54 -16.94
N MET A 55 -4.30 19.10 -18.02
CA MET A 55 -5.29 20.18 -17.97
C MET A 55 -6.74 19.67 -17.85
N GLU A 56 -7.01 18.37 -18.08
CA GLU A 56 -8.39 17.80 -18.03
C GLU A 56 -8.94 17.62 -16.61
N GLY A 57 -8.08 17.67 -15.59
CA GLY A 57 -8.45 17.47 -14.19
C GLY A 57 -8.44 18.73 -13.32
N GLU A 58 -8.07 19.88 -13.89
CA GLU A 58 -8.11 21.16 -13.19
C GLU A 58 -9.56 21.66 -13.17
N GLN A 59 -10.24 21.32 -12.07
CA GLN A 59 -11.46 22.00 -11.63
C GLN A 59 -11.24 23.52 -11.77
N THR A 60 -12.11 24.14 -12.54
CA THR A 60 -12.23 25.60 -12.70
C THR A 60 -12.05 26.30 -11.36
N TRP A 61 -11.23 27.36 -11.34
CA TRP A 61 -11.13 28.29 -10.23
C TRP A 61 -12.53 28.60 -9.69
N PRO A 62 -12.74 28.60 -8.35
CA PRO A 62 -14.01 29.03 -7.77
C PRO A 62 -14.45 30.34 -8.41
N THR A 63 -15.70 30.42 -8.83
CA THR A 63 -16.25 31.67 -9.36
C THR A 63 -16.19 32.74 -8.28
N GLU A 64 -16.10 34.01 -8.69
CA GLU A 64 -16.05 35.16 -7.77
C GLU A 64 -17.23 35.14 -6.78
N GLU A 65 -18.38 34.63 -7.22
CA GLU A 65 -19.59 34.41 -6.43
C GLU A 65 -19.39 33.38 -5.29
N GLU A 66 -18.70 32.26 -5.52
CA GLU A 66 -18.44 31.26 -4.45
C GLU A 66 -17.42 31.76 -3.42
N LEU A 67 -16.49 32.62 -3.85
CA LEU A 67 -15.54 33.28 -2.95
C LEU A 67 -16.23 34.30 -2.06
N ASP A 68 -17.18 35.06 -2.59
CA ASP A 68 -17.94 36.03 -1.83
C ASP A 68 -18.92 35.34 -0.87
N GLU A 69 -19.60 34.25 -1.26
CA GLU A 69 -20.39 33.43 -0.34
C GLU A 69 -19.54 32.83 0.79
N ALA A 70 -18.31 32.38 0.48
CA ALA A 70 -17.39 31.88 1.49
C ALA A 70 -16.94 32.98 2.47
N LYS A 71 -16.66 34.20 1.98
CA LYS A 71 -16.33 35.38 2.80
C LYS A 71 -17.51 35.77 3.68
N GLU A 72 -18.72 35.85 3.15
CA GLU A 72 -19.95 36.15 3.91
C GLU A 72 -20.21 35.08 4.99
N SER A 73 -19.97 33.80 4.67
CA SER A 73 -20.09 32.70 5.65
C SER A 73 -19.02 32.73 6.75
N LEU A 74 -17.86 33.35 6.49
CA LEU A 74 -16.77 33.54 7.43
C LEU A 74 -17.00 34.80 8.29
N GLU A 75 -17.53 35.86 7.69
CA GLU A 75 -17.90 37.11 8.36
C GLU A 75 -19.07 36.92 9.31
N SER A 76 -20.12 36.20 8.89
CA SER A 76 -21.23 35.80 9.78
C SER A 76 -20.78 34.94 10.96
N LYS A 77 -19.65 34.23 10.85
CA LYS A 77 -19.05 33.43 11.95
C LYS A 77 -18.05 34.23 12.79
N ARG A 78 -17.44 35.29 12.27
CA ARG A 78 -16.49 36.15 12.98
C ARG A 78 -17.23 37.18 13.82
N ARG A 79 -17.61 36.81 15.03
CA ARG A 79 -18.13 37.76 16.02
C ARG A 79 -16.97 38.30 16.85
N VAL A 80 -16.59 39.55 16.59
CA VAL A 80 -15.59 40.26 17.39
C VAL A 80 -16.29 40.85 18.62
N LYS A 81 -16.06 40.26 19.81
CA LYS A 81 -16.51 40.83 21.08
C LYS A 81 -15.45 41.78 21.64
N ARG A 82 -15.83 43.00 22.04
CA ARG A 82 -14.94 43.87 22.83
C ARG A 82 -14.89 43.35 24.26
N VAL A 83 -13.76 42.75 24.64
CA VAL A 83 -13.48 42.26 25.99
C VAL A 83 -12.40 43.11 26.65
N PRO A 84 -12.49 43.40 27.97
CA PRO A 84 -11.42 44.04 28.72
C PRO A 84 -10.08 43.29 28.60
N LYS A 85 -8.95 44.01 28.64
CA LYS A 85 -7.61 43.38 28.61
C LYS A 85 -7.45 42.43 29.81
N GLY A 86 -7.13 41.17 29.54
CA GLY A 86 -6.96 40.13 30.57
C GLY A 86 -8.20 39.27 30.85
N THR A 87 -9.29 39.43 30.09
CA THR A 87 -10.49 38.58 30.22
C THR A 87 -10.24 37.22 29.57
N SER A 88 -10.49 36.11 30.29
CA SER A 88 -10.37 34.76 29.71
C SER A 88 -11.53 34.44 28.76
N ASP A 89 -11.33 33.52 27.81
CA ASP A 89 -12.37 33.09 26.87
C ASP A 89 -13.68 32.66 27.54
N TYR A 90 -13.57 32.04 28.73
CA TYR A 90 -14.73 31.66 29.53
C TYR A 90 -15.51 32.88 30.05
N GLN A 91 -14.81 33.91 30.54
CA GLN A 91 -15.43 35.15 30.99
C GLN A 91 -16.04 35.94 29.82
N ALA A 92 -15.40 35.91 28.65
CA ALA A 92 -15.88 36.55 27.42
C ALA A 92 -17.23 35.98 26.93
N ALA A 93 -17.48 34.69 27.15
CA ALA A 93 -18.72 34.02 26.74
C ALA A 93 -19.97 34.49 27.52
N TRP A 94 -19.79 35.01 28.73
CA TRP A 94 -20.89 35.52 29.57
C TRP A 94 -21.25 36.98 29.29
N ILE A 95 -20.39 37.71 28.56
CA ILE A 95 -20.71 39.07 28.13
C ILE A 95 -21.86 38.95 27.12
N PRO A 96 -23.04 39.55 27.42
CA PRO A 96 -24.18 39.51 26.53
C PRO A 96 -23.76 39.99 25.15
N ASP A 97 -24.15 39.24 24.14
CA ASP A 97 -24.02 39.72 22.79
C ASP A 97 -25.04 40.82 22.60
N GLU A 98 -24.62 42.08 22.71
CA GLU A 98 -25.41 43.18 22.19
C GLU A 98 -25.59 42.90 20.68
N LEU A 99 -26.81 42.54 20.30
CA LEU A 99 -27.25 42.55 18.92
C LEU A 99 -26.99 43.96 18.42
N LYS A 100 -25.94 44.13 17.61
CA LYS A 100 -25.73 45.36 16.86
C LYS A 100 -26.92 45.50 15.92
N ASP A 101 -27.85 46.37 16.28
CA ASP A 101 -28.55 47.17 15.29
C ASP A 101 -27.48 48.06 14.65
N ASP A 102 -27.43 48.06 13.33
CA ASP A 102 -26.53 48.88 12.52
C ASP A 102 -26.87 50.36 12.73
N ASP A 103 -26.19 51.00 13.68
CA ASP A 103 -26.01 52.45 13.70
C ASP A 103 -24.51 52.72 13.48
N ASP A 104 -24.19 53.05 12.23
CA ASP A 104 -22.91 53.60 11.79
C ASP A 104 -22.66 54.96 12.49
N ASP A 105 -21.68 55.00 13.39
CA ASP A 105 -21.03 56.25 13.81
C ASP A 105 -19.53 56.11 13.54
N ASP A 106 -19.15 56.56 12.34
CA ASP A 106 -17.78 56.70 11.87
C ASP A 106 -17.08 57.81 12.66
N GLY A 107 -16.41 57.42 13.75
CA GLY A 107 -15.41 58.23 14.42
C GLY A 107 -14.02 57.90 13.88
N GLU A 108 -13.58 58.64 12.86
CA GLU A 108 -12.17 58.69 12.48
C GLU A 108 -11.30 59.04 13.70
N THR A 109 -10.25 58.27 13.94
CA THR A 109 -9.07 58.80 14.64
C THR A 109 -7.83 58.15 14.10
N ASP A 110 -7.07 58.98 13.41
CA ASP A 110 -5.81 58.67 12.74
C ASP A 110 -4.63 58.68 13.74
N GLU A 111 -3.66 57.83 13.41
CA GLU A 111 -2.21 57.93 13.63
C GLU A 111 -1.61 58.24 15.03
N ASN A 112 -0.83 57.25 15.49
CA ASN A 112 0.62 57.35 15.78
C ASN A 112 1.04 57.01 17.22
N SER A 113 1.86 55.95 17.35
CA SER A 113 3.04 55.96 18.21
C SER A 113 3.88 54.68 17.99
N GLU A 114 5.16 54.94 17.75
CA GLU A 114 6.23 54.04 17.35
C GLU A 114 6.66 53.01 18.43
N GLU A 115 7.31 51.96 17.93
CA GLU A 115 8.37 51.11 18.50
C GLU A 115 8.51 50.92 20.02
N GLU A 116 8.58 49.65 20.47
CA GLU A 116 9.66 49.24 21.39
C GLU A 116 9.92 47.72 21.37
N ILE A 117 11.15 47.35 21.00
CA ILE A 117 11.74 46.03 21.11
C ILE A 117 12.25 45.86 22.55
N ILE A 118 11.76 44.87 23.30
CA ILE A 118 12.33 44.51 24.61
C ILE A 118 13.01 43.14 24.52
N LYS A 119 14.34 43.17 24.57
CA LYS A 119 15.19 42.08 25.08
C LYS A 119 15.25 42.20 26.60
N MET A 120 15.19 41.08 27.33
CA MET A 120 15.72 40.99 28.69
C MET A 120 16.46 39.66 28.89
N ASN A 121 17.69 39.80 29.39
CA ASN A 121 18.59 38.76 29.86
C ASN A 121 18.43 38.53 31.38
N GLU A 122 19.03 37.42 31.80
CA GLU A 122 19.31 36.85 33.12
C GLU A 122 19.56 37.79 34.31
N ALA A 123 19.18 37.30 35.51
CA ALA A 123 19.92 37.49 36.76
C ALA A 123 19.67 36.30 37.73
N ASP A 124 20.74 35.99 38.46
CA ASP A 124 21.09 34.82 39.27
C ASP A 124 20.52 34.83 40.71
N SER A 125 20.35 33.66 41.33
CA SER A 125 20.47 33.46 42.79
C SER A 125 20.39 31.98 43.19
N ASP A 126 21.48 31.55 43.82
CA ASP A 126 21.86 30.25 44.35
C ASP A 126 21.04 29.76 45.59
N GLY A 127 21.04 28.45 45.85
CA GLY A 127 20.35 27.86 47.02
C GLY A 127 20.26 26.33 47.09
N VAL A 128 21.37 25.69 47.43
CA VAL A 128 21.60 24.26 47.77
C VAL A 128 20.50 23.54 48.60
N SER A 129 20.23 22.27 48.25
CA SER A 129 20.02 21.18 49.22
C SER A 129 20.13 19.81 48.52
N SER A 130 21.20 19.07 48.82
CA SER A 130 21.46 17.69 48.40
C SER A 130 21.45 16.78 49.63
N CYS A 131 20.65 15.72 49.57
CA CYS A 131 20.74 14.48 50.33
C CYS A 131 20.24 13.39 49.35
N GLY A 132 21.00 12.40 48.91
CA GLY A 132 21.88 11.52 49.66
C GLY A 132 21.12 10.21 49.86
N ASP A 133 21.33 9.24 48.96
CA ASP A 133 21.26 7.82 49.32
C ASP A 133 22.17 7.00 48.40
N GLU A 134 22.94 6.13 49.03
CA GLU A 134 24.04 5.33 48.51
C GLU A 134 23.57 3.92 48.09
N ASP A 135 24.49 3.20 47.47
CA ASP A 135 24.57 1.74 47.26
C ASP A 135 23.94 1.12 45.99
N ALA A 136 24.82 0.72 45.06
CA ALA A 136 25.24 -0.69 44.97
C ALA A 136 26.29 -0.87 43.85
N ASP A 137 27.53 -1.18 44.25
CA ASP A 137 28.58 -1.68 43.36
C ASP A 137 28.23 -3.10 42.88
N ASP A 138 27.93 -3.25 41.58
CA ASP A 138 27.90 -4.56 40.91
C ASP A 138 29.19 -4.72 40.09
N TYR A 139 30.05 -5.62 40.57
CA TYR A 139 31.30 -6.03 39.94
C TYR A 139 31.02 -7.03 38.82
N GLU A 140 31.26 -6.65 37.56
CA GLU A 140 31.28 -7.59 36.44
C GLU A 140 32.58 -8.40 36.43
N THR A 141 32.48 -9.70 36.68
CA THR A 141 33.59 -10.64 36.53
C THR A 141 33.74 -11.04 35.06
N ILE A 142 34.67 -10.41 34.35
CA ILE A 142 35.05 -10.77 32.98
C ILE A 142 35.97 -12.00 33.04
N THR A 143 35.45 -13.17 32.65
CA THR A 143 36.28 -14.33 32.32
C THR A 143 36.76 -14.20 30.89
N VAL A 144 38.01 -13.82 30.69
CA VAL A 144 38.67 -13.80 29.38
C VAL A 144 38.98 -15.24 28.98
N THR A 145 38.18 -15.80 28.07
CA THR A 145 38.54 -17.02 27.34
C THR A 145 39.41 -16.64 26.14
N GLU A 146 40.62 -17.19 26.06
CA GLU A 146 41.53 -17.04 24.93
C GLU A 146 40.95 -17.75 23.69
N GLY A 147 40.20 -17.00 22.88
CA GLY A 147 39.69 -17.38 21.56
C GLY A 147 39.65 -16.18 20.61
N GLY A 148 40.70 -15.36 20.63
CA GLY A 148 40.70 -13.98 20.14
C GLY A 148 41.00 -13.75 18.66
N VAL A 149 40.66 -14.66 17.74
CA VAL A 149 40.95 -14.46 16.29
C VAL A 149 39.71 -14.47 15.39
N ASP A 150 38.55 -14.93 15.89
CA ASP A 150 37.31 -15.00 15.10
C ASP A 150 36.25 -13.95 15.47
N ALA A 151 36.34 -13.28 16.63
CA ALA A 151 35.35 -12.28 17.06
C ALA A 151 35.35 -11.03 16.17
N GLN A 152 36.53 -10.49 15.84
CA GLN A 152 36.64 -9.28 15.00
C GLN A 152 36.17 -9.53 13.55
N ARG A 153 36.36 -10.74 13.02
CA ARG A 153 35.87 -11.13 11.67
C ARG A 153 34.37 -11.36 11.63
N TYR A 154 33.74 -11.68 12.76
CA TYR A 154 32.30 -11.85 12.89
C TYR A 154 31.61 -10.47 12.91
N ASP A 155 32.15 -9.52 13.68
CA ASP A 155 31.64 -8.15 13.77
C ASP A 155 31.76 -7.38 12.44
N ASP A 156 32.84 -7.59 11.66
CA ASP A 156 33.01 -6.97 10.34
C ASP A 156 32.02 -7.48 9.27
N LYS A 157 31.35 -8.62 9.51
CA LYS A 157 30.37 -9.23 8.59
C LYS A 157 28.91 -9.00 9.00
N MET A 158 28.65 -8.53 10.23
CA MET A 158 27.30 -8.36 10.77
C MET A 158 26.91 -6.89 10.79
N ASP A 159 26.05 -6.48 9.87
CA ASP A 159 25.50 -5.13 9.88
C ASP A 159 24.42 -4.98 10.97
N LEU A 160 24.82 -4.50 12.15
CA LEU A 160 23.96 -4.33 13.35
C LEU A 160 22.65 -3.57 13.07
N SER A 161 22.64 -2.60 12.14
CA SER A 161 21.42 -1.87 11.77
C SER A 161 20.35 -2.77 11.16
N GLU A 162 20.77 -3.76 10.39
CA GLU A 162 19.89 -4.64 9.62
C GLU A 162 19.28 -5.69 10.53
N GLU A 163 20.07 -6.23 11.46
CA GLU A 163 19.59 -7.08 12.53
C GLU A 163 18.55 -6.33 13.39
N GLN A 164 18.81 -5.07 13.71
CA GLN A 164 17.84 -4.26 14.43
C GLN A 164 16.54 -4.06 13.64
N GLU A 165 16.60 -3.85 12.32
CA GLU A 165 15.42 -3.71 11.47
C GLU A 165 14.63 -5.01 11.34
N THR A 166 15.31 -6.15 11.16
CA THR A 166 14.67 -7.47 11.10
C THR A 166 14.02 -7.83 12.44
N LEU A 167 14.71 -7.58 13.56
CA LEU A 167 14.15 -7.75 14.91
C LEU A 167 12.95 -6.84 15.15
N LYS A 168 13.00 -5.58 14.71
CA LYS A 168 11.85 -4.66 14.76
C LYS A 168 10.68 -5.20 13.93
N LYS A 169 10.95 -5.69 12.71
CA LYS A 169 9.93 -6.29 11.83
C LYS A 169 9.26 -7.51 12.46
N ILE A 170 10.04 -8.38 13.11
CA ILE A 170 9.54 -9.57 13.83
C ILE A 170 8.69 -9.15 15.03
N LYS A 171 9.17 -8.18 15.84
CA LYS A 171 8.40 -7.63 16.97
C LYS A 171 7.09 -7.02 16.49
N GLU A 172 7.11 -6.18 15.45
CA GLU A 172 5.91 -5.58 14.86
C GLU A 172 4.92 -6.64 14.37
N ALA A 173 5.39 -7.66 13.65
CA ALA A 173 4.53 -8.74 13.16
C ALA A 173 3.87 -9.52 14.31
N ARG A 174 4.62 -9.80 15.39
CA ARG A 174 4.08 -10.44 16.60
C ARG A 174 3.04 -9.56 17.28
N THR A 175 3.28 -8.25 17.39
CA THR A 175 2.30 -7.31 17.96
C THR A 175 1.04 -7.20 17.12
N ASP A 176 1.14 -7.17 15.78
CA ASP A 176 -0.04 -7.12 14.89
C ASP A 176 -0.85 -8.43 14.95
N SER A 177 -0.19 -9.57 15.15
CA SER A 177 -0.86 -10.85 15.37
C SER A 177 -1.64 -10.90 16.69
N GLN A 178 -1.10 -10.31 17.76
CA GLN A 178 -1.76 -10.25 19.08
C GLN A 178 -2.85 -9.17 19.13
N PHE A 179 -2.58 -8.00 18.54
CA PHE A 179 -3.41 -6.80 18.58
C PHE A 179 -3.65 -6.26 17.17
N PRO A 180 -4.62 -6.85 16.44
CA PRO A 180 -4.79 -6.57 15.02
C PRO A 180 -5.32 -5.17 14.76
N ASP A 181 -4.52 -4.36 14.06
CA ASP A 181 -4.79 -2.97 13.68
C ASP A 181 -4.94 -1.95 14.82
N GLU A 182 -4.60 -2.32 16.06
CA GLU A 182 -4.59 -1.38 17.18
C GLU A 182 -3.48 -0.33 16.97
N ILE A 183 -3.81 0.94 17.20
CA ILE A 183 -2.87 2.07 17.11
C ILE A 183 -3.20 3.02 18.25
N ASP A 184 -2.16 3.44 18.96
CA ASP A 184 -2.28 4.47 19.99
C ASP A 184 -2.49 5.85 19.37
N THR A 185 -3.38 6.63 19.99
CA THR A 185 -3.58 8.02 19.61
C THR A 185 -2.37 8.84 20.07
N PRO A 186 -1.75 9.63 19.16
CA PRO A 186 -0.65 10.50 19.56
C PRO A 186 -1.16 11.62 20.46
N HIS A 187 -0.31 12.05 21.39
CA HIS A 187 -0.62 13.17 22.29
C HIS A 187 -0.42 14.53 21.61
N GLU A 188 0.63 14.66 20.80
CA GLU A 188 1.04 15.95 20.20
C GLU A 188 0.12 16.41 19.07
N THR A 189 -0.44 15.46 18.31
CA THR A 189 -1.28 15.79 17.15
C THR A 189 -2.74 15.44 17.44
N PRO A 190 -3.69 16.37 17.20
CA PRO A 190 -5.09 16.09 17.43
C PRO A 190 -5.57 14.94 16.55
N ALA A 191 -6.39 14.06 17.12
CA ALA A 191 -6.77 12.81 16.47
C ALA A 191 -7.58 13.07 15.19
N ARG A 192 -8.39 14.14 15.13
CA ARG A 192 -9.11 14.53 13.91
C ARG A 192 -8.17 14.77 12.72
N VAL A 193 -7.03 15.43 12.94
CA VAL A 193 -6.07 15.77 11.87
C VAL A 193 -5.34 14.51 11.42
N ARG A 194 -4.85 13.69 12.37
CA ARG A 194 -4.18 12.42 12.05
C ARG A 194 -5.09 11.45 11.29
N PHE A 195 -6.36 11.39 11.66
CA PHE A 195 -7.34 10.47 11.08
C PHE A 195 -8.33 11.15 10.13
N GLN A 196 -8.00 12.32 9.56
CA GLN A 196 -8.89 13.11 8.71
C GLN A 196 -9.46 12.32 7.51
N LYS A 197 -8.64 11.45 6.90
CA LYS A 197 -9.02 10.62 5.75
C LYS A 197 -9.81 9.36 6.12
N TYR A 198 -10.06 9.15 7.40
CA TYR A 198 -10.77 7.96 7.89
C TYR A 198 -12.25 8.27 8.11
N ARG A 199 -13.07 7.24 7.96
CA ARG A 199 -14.49 7.26 8.29
C ARG A 199 -14.88 6.12 9.21
N GLY A 200 -15.89 6.33 10.04
CA GLY A 200 -16.57 5.25 10.75
C GLY A 200 -17.52 4.51 9.80
N LEU A 201 -17.57 3.19 9.91
CA LEU A 201 -18.59 2.38 9.25
C LEU A 201 -19.36 1.61 10.31
N GLN A 202 -20.69 1.63 10.24
CA GLN A 202 -21.55 0.85 11.14
C GLN A 202 -21.31 -0.65 10.97
N SER A 203 -21.18 -1.12 9.73
CA SER A 203 -20.89 -2.51 9.42
C SER A 203 -20.00 -2.61 8.20
N PHE A 204 -18.87 -3.28 8.36
CA PHE A 204 -17.91 -3.47 7.27
C PHE A 204 -18.47 -4.28 6.10
N ARG A 205 -19.53 -5.08 6.29
CA ARG A 205 -20.11 -5.87 5.20
C ARG A 205 -21.19 -5.09 4.45
N THR A 206 -22.14 -4.52 5.19
CA THR A 206 -23.38 -3.96 4.62
C THR A 206 -23.29 -2.49 4.23
N SER A 207 -22.45 -1.68 4.89
CA SER A 207 -22.35 -0.25 4.56
C SER A 207 -21.85 -0.06 3.11
N PRO A 208 -22.47 0.82 2.30
CA PRO A 208 -21.99 1.10 0.97
C PRO A 208 -20.66 1.87 1.02
N TRP A 209 -19.80 1.65 0.02
CA TRP A 209 -18.62 2.46 -0.24
C TRP A 209 -18.45 2.55 -1.74
N ASP A 210 -18.41 3.77 -2.27
CA ASP A 210 -18.26 4.01 -3.69
C ASP A 210 -16.82 3.70 -4.19
N PRO A 211 -16.66 2.81 -5.19
CA PRO A 211 -15.37 2.52 -5.82
C PRO A 211 -14.75 3.70 -6.58
N CYS A 212 -15.49 4.75 -6.93
CA CYS A 212 -14.96 5.91 -7.64
C CYS A 212 -14.57 7.07 -6.71
N GLU A 213 -14.70 6.89 -5.39
CA GLU A 213 -14.42 7.93 -4.42
C GLU A 213 -12.91 8.04 -4.10
N ASN A 214 -12.39 9.28 -4.06
CA ASN A 214 -11.02 9.63 -3.66
C ASN A 214 -9.94 8.84 -4.45
N LEU A 215 -10.10 8.75 -5.77
CA LEU A 215 -9.15 8.03 -6.63
C LEU A 215 -7.82 8.79 -6.77
N PRO A 216 -6.67 8.11 -6.68
CA PRO A 216 -5.37 8.69 -6.98
C PRO A 216 -5.21 9.01 -8.47
N VAL A 217 -4.27 9.91 -8.79
CA VAL A 217 -3.95 10.26 -10.19
C VAL A 217 -3.55 9.02 -10.99
N GLU A 218 -2.88 8.04 -10.38
CA GLU A 218 -2.47 6.80 -11.04
C GLU A 218 -3.65 5.99 -11.62
N TYR A 219 -4.86 6.15 -11.07
CA TYR A 219 -6.05 5.45 -11.59
C TYR A 219 -6.51 5.97 -12.96
N SER A 220 -6.13 7.18 -13.34
CA SER A 220 -6.42 7.73 -14.67
C SER A 220 -5.50 7.14 -15.77
N ARG A 221 -4.32 6.61 -15.38
CA ARG A 221 -3.33 6.01 -16.29
C ARG A 221 -3.66 4.58 -16.70
N ILE A 222 -4.50 3.91 -15.90
CA ILE A 222 -4.82 2.50 -16.08
C ILE A 222 -6.07 2.30 -16.94
N PHE A 223 -6.15 1.14 -17.59
CA PHE A 223 -7.32 0.75 -18.35
C PHE A 223 -8.28 -0.08 -17.49
N GLN A 224 -9.58 0.21 -17.63
CA GLN A 224 -10.65 -0.52 -16.98
C GLN A 224 -11.49 -1.28 -18.00
N PHE A 225 -11.85 -2.52 -17.66
CA PHE A 225 -12.83 -3.29 -18.42
C PHE A 225 -14.24 -3.02 -17.90
N ALA A 226 -15.21 -2.81 -18.81
CA ALA A 226 -16.62 -2.78 -18.43
C ALA A 226 -17.08 -4.15 -17.89
N ASN A 227 -16.69 -5.24 -18.57
CA ASN A 227 -16.91 -6.60 -18.09
C ASN A 227 -15.73 -7.49 -18.49
N PHE A 228 -14.94 -7.88 -17.48
CA PHE A 228 -13.72 -8.65 -17.67
C PHE A 228 -14.00 -10.06 -18.22
N ASP A 229 -14.95 -10.80 -17.64
CA ASP A 229 -15.21 -12.19 -18.02
C ASP A 229 -15.76 -12.34 -19.44
N ARG A 230 -16.62 -11.40 -19.87
CA ARG A 230 -17.13 -11.38 -21.24
C ARG A 230 -16.01 -11.09 -22.24
N THR A 231 -15.16 -10.11 -21.93
CA THR A 231 -14.03 -9.72 -22.78
C THR A 231 -13.03 -10.88 -22.91
N LYS A 232 -12.69 -11.52 -21.79
CA LYS A 232 -11.82 -12.71 -21.77
C LYS A 232 -12.36 -13.82 -22.67
N LYS A 233 -13.65 -14.16 -22.58
CA LYS A 233 -14.25 -15.22 -23.40
C LYS A 233 -14.19 -14.89 -24.90
N ARG A 234 -14.42 -13.62 -25.26
CA ARG A 234 -14.31 -13.15 -26.64
C ARG A 234 -12.88 -13.27 -27.16
N VAL A 235 -11.92 -12.71 -26.42
CA VAL A 235 -10.50 -12.73 -26.79
C VAL A 235 -9.97 -14.15 -26.97
N LEU A 236 -10.31 -15.08 -26.07
CA LEU A 236 -9.90 -16.48 -26.16
C LEU A 236 -10.59 -17.26 -27.30
N LYS A 237 -11.74 -16.79 -27.79
CA LYS A 237 -12.41 -17.36 -28.95
C LYS A 237 -11.73 -16.86 -30.22
N ASP A 238 -11.55 -15.55 -30.34
CA ASP A 238 -10.92 -14.90 -31.49
C ASP A 238 -9.49 -15.43 -31.71
N SER A 239 -8.73 -15.65 -30.63
CA SER A 239 -7.37 -16.19 -30.71
C SER A 239 -7.28 -17.62 -31.28
N LYS A 240 -8.37 -18.40 -31.19
CA LYS A 240 -8.44 -19.76 -31.77
C LYS A 240 -8.87 -19.77 -33.22
N GLU A 241 -9.60 -18.74 -33.64
CA GLU A 241 -10.13 -18.59 -34.99
C GLU A 241 -9.13 -17.85 -35.91
N THR A 242 -8.12 -17.18 -35.33
CA THR A 242 -7.12 -16.45 -36.10
C THR A 242 -6.20 -17.42 -36.88
N GLU A 243 -6.17 -17.27 -38.19
CA GLU A 243 -5.29 -18.03 -39.09
C GLU A 243 -3.84 -17.52 -38.99
N GLY A 244 -2.89 -18.43 -38.80
CA GLY A 244 -1.48 -18.10 -38.61
C GLY A 244 -0.56 -19.33 -38.63
N ALA A 245 0.70 -19.16 -38.20
CA ALA A 245 1.64 -20.26 -38.09
C ALA A 245 1.10 -21.34 -37.13
N MET A 246 1.03 -22.59 -37.62
CA MET A 246 0.53 -23.70 -36.83
C MET A 246 1.61 -24.25 -35.87
N PRO A 247 1.20 -24.86 -34.73
CA PRO A 247 2.16 -25.50 -33.83
C PRO A 247 2.99 -26.57 -34.55
N GLY A 248 4.32 -26.53 -34.34
CA GLY A 248 5.27 -27.48 -34.92
C GLY A 248 6.01 -26.96 -36.16
N TRP A 249 5.69 -25.76 -36.66
CA TRP A 249 6.42 -25.16 -37.77
C TRP A 249 7.71 -24.48 -37.29
N TYR A 250 8.79 -24.67 -38.06
CA TYR A 250 10.04 -23.94 -37.85
C TYR A 250 9.92 -22.55 -38.49
N VAL A 251 9.95 -21.52 -37.65
CA VAL A 251 9.69 -20.14 -38.05
C VAL A 251 10.83 -19.21 -37.64
N THR A 252 11.14 -18.26 -38.51
CA THR A 252 12.05 -17.16 -38.24
C THR A 252 11.22 -15.90 -37.99
N LEU A 253 11.42 -15.28 -36.82
CA LEU A 253 10.67 -14.11 -36.36
C LEU A 253 11.51 -12.84 -36.48
N HIS A 254 11.00 -11.86 -37.21
CA HIS A 254 11.63 -10.54 -37.31
C HIS A 254 10.91 -9.55 -36.39
N ILE A 255 11.64 -9.01 -35.40
CA ILE A 255 11.09 -8.14 -34.35
C ILE A 255 11.82 -6.79 -34.37
N HIS A 256 11.05 -5.70 -34.42
CA HIS A 256 11.58 -4.33 -34.33
C HIS A 256 11.81 -3.91 -32.86
N GLY A 257 12.84 -3.09 -32.63
CA GLY A 257 13.05 -2.41 -31.36
C GLY A 257 13.49 -3.32 -30.21
N VAL A 258 14.23 -4.39 -30.51
CA VAL A 258 14.74 -5.31 -29.48
C VAL A 258 15.92 -4.65 -28.74
N PRO A 259 15.87 -4.51 -27.41
CA PRO A 259 16.97 -3.97 -26.64
C PRO A 259 18.25 -4.82 -26.73
N GLN A 260 19.41 -4.15 -26.74
CA GLN A 260 20.72 -4.82 -26.85
C GLN A 260 21.02 -5.76 -25.67
N HIS A 261 20.47 -5.49 -24.48
CA HIS A 261 20.67 -6.34 -23.30
C HIS A 261 20.12 -7.76 -23.48
N LEU A 262 19.00 -7.93 -24.20
CA LEU A 262 18.43 -9.27 -24.47
C LEU A 262 19.35 -10.07 -25.40
N TRP A 263 19.95 -9.40 -26.38
CA TRP A 263 20.92 -10.02 -27.27
C TRP A 263 22.19 -10.45 -26.52
N ALA A 264 22.69 -9.60 -25.61
CA ALA A 264 23.83 -9.93 -24.76
C ALA A 264 23.54 -11.15 -23.85
N ALA A 265 22.35 -11.21 -23.24
CA ALA A 265 21.92 -12.33 -22.40
C ALA A 265 21.79 -13.65 -23.17
N ARG A 266 21.41 -13.60 -24.46
CA ARG A 266 21.42 -14.78 -25.32
C ARG A 266 22.84 -15.31 -25.52
N ARG A 267 23.81 -14.42 -25.73
CA ARG A 267 25.21 -14.79 -25.93
C ARG A 267 25.84 -15.43 -24.68
N SER A 268 25.37 -15.07 -23.49
CA SER A 268 25.80 -15.71 -22.23
C SER A 268 25.15 -17.08 -21.98
N GLY A 269 24.38 -17.62 -22.93
CA GLY A 269 23.81 -18.96 -22.87
C GLY A 269 22.42 -19.05 -22.23
N HIS A 270 21.78 -17.92 -21.89
CA HIS A 270 20.40 -17.95 -21.40
C HIS A 270 19.41 -18.31 -22.54
N PRO A 271 18.38 -19.14 -22.26
CA PRO A 271 17.35 -19.44 -23.23
C PRO A 271 16.47 -18.21 -23.47
N LEU A 272 16.16 -17.93 -24.73
CA LEU A 272 15.15 -16.94 -25.11
C LEU A 272 13.85 -17.66 -25.41
N VAL A 273 12.80 -17.30 -24.68
CA VAL A 273 11.44 -17.79 -24.90
C VAL A 273 10.59 -16.62 -25.36
N VAL A 274 9.94 -16.78 -26.50
CA VAL A 274 9.04 -15.78 -27.07
C VAL A 274 7.62 -16.32 -26.97
N TYR A 275 6.70 -15.48 -26.51
CA TYR A 275 5.28 -15.79 -26.45
C TYR A 275 4.49 -14.63 -27.06
N VAL A 276 3.31 -14.97 -27.60
CA VAL A 276 2.41 -13.99 -28.21
C VAL A 276 1.48 -13.45 -27.13
N LEU A 277 1.30 -12.13 -27.12
CA LEU A 277 0.36 -11.46 -26.22
C LEU A 277 -1.05 -11.49 -26.80
N LEU A 278 -2.04 -11.65 -25.92
CA LEU A 278 -3.43 -11.50 -26.30
C LEU A 278 -3.81 -10.01 -26.43
N PRO A 279 -4.87 -9.69 -27.20
CA PRO A 279 -5.41 -8.33 -27.28
C PRO A 279 -5.56 -7.68 -25.91
N HIS A 280 -5.07 -6.44 -25.80
CA HIS A 280 -5.08 -5.62 -24.57
C HIS A 280 -4.17 -6.08 -23.41
N GLU A 281 -3.38 -7.15 -23.55
CA GLU A 281 -2.45 -7.56 -22.47
C GLU A 281 -1.25 -6.62 -22.31
N GLN A 282 -0.97 -5.77 -23.30
CA GLN A 282 0.08 -4.75 -23.19
C GLN A 282 -0.31 -3.60 -22.23
N LYS A 283 -1.62 -3.37 -22.07
CA LYS A 283 -2.17 -2.26 -21.29
C LYS A 283 -2.03 -2.50 -19.78
N MET A 284 -1.78 -1.44 -19.03
CA MET A 284 -1.70 -1.45 -17.57
C MET A 284 -3.08 -1.47 -16.92
N SER A 285 -3.24 -2.27 -15.87
CA SER A 285 -4.42 -2.24 -15.02
C SER A 285 -4.08 -2.64 -13.58
N LEU A 286 -5.10 -2.72 -12.72
CA LEU A 286 -4.97 -3.20 -11.36
C LEU A 286 -5.24 -4.71 -11.32
N LEU A 287 -4.16 -5.46 -11.11
CA LEU A 287 -4.17 -6.91 -11.08
C LEU A 287 -4.44 -7.39 -9.64
N ASN A 288 -5.43 -8.27 -9.47
CA ASN A 288 -5.70 -8.94 -8.20
C ASN A 288 -5.23 -10.38 -8.27
N ILE A 289 -4.33 -10.76 -7.37
CA ILE A 289 -3.69 -12.07 -7.31
C ILE A 289 -4.01 -12.72 -5.98
N VAL A 290 -4.43 -13.98 -5.97
CA VAL A 290 -4.54 -14.77 -4.74
C VAL A 290 -3.19 -15.41 -4.47
N LEU A 291 -2.64 -15.22 -3.29
CA LEU A 291 -1.37 -15.75 -2.83
C LEU A 291 -1.56 -16.59 -1.57
N LYS A 292 -0.79 -17.67 -1.48
CA LYS A 292 -0.63 -18.52 -0.31
C LYS A 292 0.87 -18.66 -0.01
N ARG A 293 1.26 -18.53 1.26
CA ARG A 293 2.64 -18.77 1.67
C ARG A 293 3.07 -20.19 1.36
N THR A 294 4.34 -20.33 0.96
CA THR A 294 4.99 -21.60 0.67
C THR A 294 6.13 -21.80 1.67
N GLY A 295 6.37 -23.05 2.09
CA GLY A 295 7.44 -23.42 3.02
C GLY A 295 6.99 -23.71 4.46
N PRO A 296 7.85 -24.31 5.30
CA PRO A 296 7.57 -24.57 6.71
C PRO A 296 7.41 -23.28 7.51
N ILE A 297 6.47 -23.25 8.46
CA ILE A 297 6.10 -22.04 9.22
C ILE A 297 7.30 -21.45 9.99
N GLU A 298 8.21 -22.30 10.46
CA GLU A 298 9.34 -21.92 11.33
C GLU A 298 10.38 -21.04 10.62
N ASN A 299 10.52 -21.18 9.30
CA ASN A 299 11.50 -20.42 8.51
C ASN A 299 10.90 -19.21 7.78
N GLN A 300 9.61 -18.92 8.00
CA GLN A 300 8.93 -17.84 7.28
C GLN A 300 9.21 -16.48 7.92
N GLN A 301 10.02 -15.67 7.23
CA GLN A 301 10.16 -14.27 7.60
C GLN A 301 8.83 -13.51 7.39
N PRO A 302 8.47 -12.60 8.32
CA PRO A 302 7.29 -11.77 8.18
C PRO A 302 7.45 -10.82 7.00
N ILE A 303 6.43 -10.75 6.13
CA ILE A 303 6.44 -9.86 4.96
C ILE A 303 5.39 -8.79 5.16
N LYS A 304 5.83 -7.55 5.03
CA LYS A 304 5.00 -6.37 5.23
C LYS A 304 4.29 -6.05 3.92
N SER A 305 3.05 -5.58 3.99
CA SER A 305 2.39 -4.97 2.84
C SER A 305 3.19 -3.77 2.36
N LYS A 306 3.27 -3.59 1.03
CA LYS A 306 4.07 -2.57 0.31
C LYS A 306 5.58 -2.80 0.29
N GLU A 307 6.05 -3.95 0.75
CA GLU A 307 7.41 -4.41 0.54
C GLU A 307 7.59 -4.83 -0.92
N GLN A 308 8.76 -4.59 -1.51
CA GLN A 308 9.02 -4.94 -2.91
C GLN A 308 9.17 -6.45 -3.04
N LEU A 309 8.40 -7.06 -3.95
CA LEU A 309 8.51 -8.48 -4.27
C LEU A 309 8.71 -8.66 -5.78
N VAL A 310 9.40 -9.74 -6.13
CA VAL A 310 9.56 -10.18 -7.53
C VAL A 310 8.39 -11.10 -7.86
N PHE A 311 7.58 -10.71 -8.85
CA PHE A 311 6.44 -11.49 -9.30
C PHE A 311 6.76 -12.19 -10.61
N HIS A 312 6.52 -13.49 -10.64
CA HIS A 312 6.43 -14.28 -11.85
C HIS A 312 4.96 -14.59 -12.11
N ILE A 313 4.37 -13.93 -13.10
CA ILE A 313 2.98 -14.10 -13.50
C ILE A 313 2.98 -14.71 -14.89
N GLY A 314 2.82 -16.04 -14.94
CA GLY A 314 2.94 -16.79 -16.18
C GLY A 314 4.33 -16.61 -16.79
N HIS A 315 4.41 -15.93 -17.93
CA HIS A 315 5.66 -15.64 -18.64
C HIS A 315 6.24 -14.25 -18.32
N ARG A 316 5.54 -13.42 -17.53
CA ARG A 316 5.99 -12.07 -17.16
C ARG A 316 6.73 -12.10 -15.82
N ARG A 317 7.86 -11.40 -15.76
CA ARG A 317 8.66 -11.20 -14.55
C ARG A 317 8.80 -9.70 -14.32
N PHE A 318 8.53 -9.23 -13.11
CA PHE A 318 8.67 -7.82 -12.75
C PHE A 318 8.77 -7.67 -11.23
N LYS A 319 9.29 -6.53 -10.76
CA LYS A 319 9.24 -6.14 -9.34
C LYS A 319 8.07 -5.20 -9.11
N ALA A 320 7.38 -5.36 -7.98
CA ALA A 320 6.32 -4.45 -7.57
C ALA A 320 6.08 -4.52 -6.05
N CYS A 321 5.51 -3.45 -5.49
CA CYS A 321 5.08 -3.41 -4.09
C CYS A 321 3.57 -3.70 -3.97
N PRO A 322 3.14 -4.93 -3.61
CA PRO A 322 1.72 -5.27 -3.49
C PRO A 322 1.10 -4.68 -2.22
N ILE A 323 -0.20 -4.46 -2.26
CA ILE A 323 -1.01 -4.33 -1.04
C ILE A 323 -1.72 -5.66 -0.76
N PHE A 324 -1.61 -6.18 0.46
CA PHE A 324 -2.32 -7.38 0.87
C PHE A 324 -3.71 -7.05 1.41
N SER A 325 -4.68 -7.88 1.05
CA SER A 325 -6.06 -7.78 1.47
C SER A 325 -6.66 -9.16 1.72
N GLN A 326 -7.69 -9.22 2.55
CA GLN A 326 -8.38 -10.48 2.82
C GLN A 326 -9.11 -11.03 1.59
N HIS A 327 -9.04 -12.34 1.39
CA HIS A 327 -9.81 -13.04 0.38
C HIS A 327 -11.25 -13.27 0.85
N THR A 328 -12.12 -12.29 0.61
CA THR A 328 -13.54 -12.34 0.94
C THR A 328 -14.42 -12.10 -0.28
N ASN A 329 -15.68 -12.53 -0.22
CA ASN A 329 -16.68 -12.34 -1.29
C ASN A 329 -17.44 -10.99 -1.19
N GLY A 330 -17.10 -10.15 -0.20
CA GLY A 330 -17.75 -8.83 -0.03
C GLY A 330 -17.23 -7.81 -1.05
N SER A 331 -17.86 -6.63 -1.10
CA SER A 331 -17.39 -5.51 -1.93
C SER A 331 -16.15 -4.81 -1.38
N LYS A 332 -15.94 -4.91 -0.05
CA LYS A 332 -14.84 -4.29 0.68
C LYS A 332 -13.96 -5.38 1.27
N HIS A 333 -12.66 -5.22 1.14
CA HIS A 333 -11.67 -6.16 1.63
C HIS A 333 -10.80 -5.47 2.67
N LYS A 334 -10.62 -6.12 3.82
CA LYS A 334 -9.78 -5.60 4.88
C LYS A 334 -8.33 -5.66 4.41
N TYR A 335 -7.61 -4.55 4.52
CA TYR A 335 -6.16 -4.49 4.33
C TYR A 335 -5.44 -5.25 5.44
N GLU A 336 -4.43 -6.04 5.07
CA GLU A 336 -3.56 -6.72 6.02
C GLU A 336 -2.19 -6.05 6.05
N ARG A 337 -1.66 -5.78 7.24
CA ARG A 337 -0.35 -5.13 7.39
C ARG A 337 0.79 -6.09 7.09
N TYR A 338 0.61 -7.34 7.48
CA TYR A 338 1.54 -8.43 7.28
C TYR A 338 0.85 -9.58 6.57
N PHE A 339 1.61 -10.30 5.74
CA PHE A 339 1.17 -11.55 5.16
C PHE A 339 1.27 -12.66 6.22
N GLN A 340 0.11 -13.00 6.79
CA GLN A 340 -0.02 -14.06 7.79
C GLN A 340 0.34 -15.44 7.20
N PRO A 341 1.13 -16.28 7.91
CA PRO A 341 1.63 -17.58 7.41
C PRO A 341 0.57 -18.54 6.87
N GLU A 342 -0.58 -18.67 7.55
CA GLU A 342 -1.62 -19.65 7.19
C GLU A 342 -2.73 -19.08 6.31
N ALA A 343 -2.78 -17.76 6.15
CA ALA A 343 -3.88 -17.10 5.47
C ALA A 343 -3.70 -17.11 3.94
N THR A 344 -4.81 -17.20 3.22
CA THR A 344 -4.86 -16.87 1.80
C THR A 344 -5.17 -15.38 1.66
N VAL A 345 -4.27 -14.65 0.99
CA VAL A 345 -4.37 -13.20 0.83
C VAL A 345 -4.53 -12.84 -0.63
N VAL A 346 -5.16 -11.70 -0.90
CA VAL A 346 -5.21 -11.11 -2.23
C VAL A 346 -4.24 -9.95 -2.30
N ALA A 347 -3.19 -10.10 -3.11
CA ALA A 347 -2.27 -9.03 -3.46
C ALA A 347 -2.87 -8.20 -4.61
N SER A 348 -2.98 -6.89 -4.41
CA SER A 348 -3.39 -5.93 -5.44
C SER A 348 -2.21 -5.05 -5.83
N LEU A 349 -1.94 -4.93 -7.12
CA LEU A 349 -0.80 -4.15 -7.63
C LEU A 349 -1.07 -3.67 -9.07
N PHE A 350 -0.35 -2.64 -9.50
CA PHE A 350 -0.37 -2.19 -10.89
C PHE A 350 0.56 -3.07 -11.72
N ALA A 351 0.00 -3.73 -12.72
CA ALA A 351 0.75 -4.55 -13.65
C ALA A 351 0.01 -4.62 -15.00
N PRO A 352 0.71 -5.03 -16.06
CA PRO A 352 0.06 -5.31 -17.32
C PRO A 352 -1.04 -6.36 -17.16
N ILE A 353 -2.11 -6.21 -17.93
CA ILE A 353 -3.24 -7.13 -17.91
C ILE A 353 -2.77 -8.52 -18.36
N VAL A 354 -3.16 -9.55 -17.62
CA VAL A 354 -3.05 -10.94 -18.09
C VAL A 354 -4.37 -11.65 -17.85
N PHE A 355 -4.80 -12.44 -18.83
CA PHE A 355 -6.04 -13.20 -18.74
C PHE A 355 -5.85 -14.48 -17.91
N PRO A 356 -6.64 -14.71 -16.83
CA PRO A 356 -6.62 -15.97 -16.10
C PRO A 356 -7.05 -17.15 -16.98
N PRO A 357 -6.68 -18.41 -16.69
CA PRO A 357 -5.91 -18.85 -15.54
C PRO A 357 -4.40 -18.65 -15.75
N CYS A 358 -3.75 -18.02 -14.78
CA CYS A 358 -2.31 -17.82 -14.80
C CYS A 358 -1.77 -18.08 -13.39
N SER A 359 -0.76 -18.94 -13.28
CA SER A 359 -0.05 -19.18 -12.03
C SER A 359 0.79 -17.97 -11.67
N VAL A 360 0.93 -17.73 -10.36
CA VAL A 360 1.77 -16.68 -9.82
C VAL A 360 2.72 -17.26 -8.79
N MET A 361 3.98 -16.85 -8.88
CA MET A 361 5.00 -17.08 -7.87
C MET A 361 5.53 -15.71 -7.42
N ALA A 362 5.66 -15.52 -6.11
CA ALA A 362 6.22 -14.32 -5.53
C ALA A 362 7.51 -14.69 -4.80
N TYR A 363 8.57 -13.94 -5.09
CA TYR A 363 9.89 -14.11 -4.49
C TYR A 363 10.29 -12.88 -3.70
N SER A 364 11.00 -13.10 -2.59
CA SER A 364 11.76 -12.06 -1.91
C SER A 364 13.17 -12.03 -2.48
N GLU A 365 13.68 -10.85 -2.75
CA GLU A 365 15.07 -10.65 -3.17
C GLU A 365 15.93 -10.40 -1.92
N MET A 366 16.92 -11.26 -1.71
CA MET A 366 17.94 -11.06 -0.67
C MET A 366 19.04 -10.14 -1.20
N LYS A 367 19.91 -9.65 -0.31
CA LYS A 367 20.99 -8.71 -0.63
C LYS A 367 22.02 -9.29 -1.60
N ASP A 368 22.23 -10.60 -1.52
CA ASP A 368 23.11 -11.35 -2.44
C ASP A 368 22.53 -11.47 -3.87
N GLY A 369 21.32 -10.95 -4.10
CA GLY A 369 20.58 -11.10 -5.35
C GLY A 369 19.88 -12.45 -5.49
N SER A 370 20.01 -13.33 -4.49
CA SER A 370 19.29 -14.61 -4.44
C SER A 370 17.79 -14.37 -4.24
N GLN A 371 16.97 -15.22 -4.86
CA GLN A 371 15.52 -15.10 -4.86
C GLN A 371 14.92 -16.27 -4.08
N GLU A 372 14.29 -15.97 -2.94
CA GLU A 372 13.61 -16.97 -2.12
C GLU A 372 12.12 -17.02 -2.46
N LEU A 373 11.58 -18.22 -2.68
CA LEU A 373 10.16 -18.40 -2.96
C LEU A 373 9.34 -18.19 -1.68
N VAL A 374 8.57 -17.11 -1.66
CA VAL A 374 7.74 -16.71 -0.51
C VAL A 374 6.33 -17.28 -0.62
N ALA A 375 5.73 -17.16 -1.80
CA ALA A 375 4.33 -17.47 -1.99
C ALA A 375 4.05 -17.97 -3.41
N THR A 376 3.03 -18.82 -3.48
CA THR A 376 2.49 -19.37 -4.72
C THR A 376 1.02 -19.04 -4.80
N GLY A 377 0.49 -18.94 -6.01
CA GLY A 377 -0.84 -18.40 -6.19
C GLY A 377 -1.33 -18.43 -7.62
N SER A 378 -2.42 -17.70 -7.85
CA SER A 378 -3.03 -17.56 -9.16
C SER A 378 -3.64 -16.17 -9.33
N VAL A 379 -3.72 -15.73 -10.59
CA VAL A 379 -4.41 -14.47 -10.92
C VAL A 379 -5.92 -14.66 -10.73
N LEU A 380 -6.52 -13.81 -9.90
CA LEU A 380 -7.95 -13.85 -9.60
C LEU A 380 -8.75 -13.07 -10.65
N SER A 381 -8.51 -11.78 -10.76
CA SER A 381 -9.21 -10.90 -11.71
C SER A 381 -8.46 -9.59 -11.90
N VAL A 382 -8.73 -8.91 -13.00
CA VAL A 382 -8.15 -7.59 -13.30
C VAL A 382 -9.24 -6.55 -13.16
N ASN A 383 -9.34 -5.95 -11.98
CA ASN A 383 -10.46 -5.09 -11.59
C ASN A 383 -9.98 -3.96 -10.66
N PRO A 384 -9.97 -2.70 -11.11
CA PRO A 384 -9.58 -1.55 -10.28
C PRO A 384 -10.62 -1.18 -9.22
N ASN A 385 -11.87 -1.64 -9.38
CA ASN A 385 -12.99 -1.33 -8.48
C ASN A 385 -12.92 -2.08 -7.15
N ARG A 386 -12.00 -3.02 -6.97
CA ARG A 386 -11.85 -3.77 -5.72
C ARG A 386 -11.40 -2.82 -4.59
N ILE A 387 -12.24 -2.62 -3.58
CA ILE A 387 -11.95 -1.69 -2.48
C ILE A 387 -11.13 -2.38 -1.41
N VAL A 388 -9.89 -1.93 -1.20
CA VAL A 388 -9.04 -2.34 -0.08
C VAL A 388 -9.10 -1.27 1.00
N ALA A 389 -9.61 -1.63 2.18
CA ALA A 389 -9.85 -0.72 3.30
C ALA A 389 -8.90 -1.02 4.47
N LYS A 390 -8.05 -0.05 4.80
CA LYS A 390 -7.22 -0.07 6.00
C LYS A 390 -8.03 0.31 7.22
N ARG A 391 -8.14 -0.64 8.15
CA ARG A 391 -8.72 -0.45 9.47
C ARG A 391 -7.67 0.13 10.42
N VAL A 392 -8.09 1.04 11.27
CA VAL A 392 -7.38 1.46 12.48
C VAL A 392 -8.32 1.29 13.64
N VAL A 393 -7.83 0.71 14.73
CA VAL A 393 -8.58 0.51 15.95
C VAL A 393 -7.99 1.41 17.02
N LEU A 394 -8.76 2.38 17.49
CA LEU A 394 -8.37 3.20 18.64
C LEU A 394 -8.87 2.52 19.91
N SER A 395 -7.98 2.31 20.86
CA SER A 395 -8.26 1.68 22.15
C SER A 395 -8.60 2.74 23.20
N GLY A 396 -9.43 2.36 24.16
CA GLY A 396 -9.78 3.19 25.30
C GLY A 396 -10.16 2.33 26.49
N HIS A 397 -9.89 2.84 27.68
CA HIS A 397 -10.13 2.12 28.93
C HIS A 397 -11.33 2.71 29.68
N PRO A 398 -12.26 1.87 30.16
CA PRO A 398 -13.34 2.32 31.03
C PRO A 398 -12.74 2.77 32.38
N PHE A 399 -13.18 3.92 32.87
CA PHE A 399 -12.75 4.48 34.15
C PHE A 399 -13.86 4.39 35.20
N LYS A 400 -15.03 4.96 34.92
CA LYS A 400 -16.21 4.89 35.80
C LYS A 400 -17.33 4.15 35.08
N ILE A 401 -17.80 3.05 35.65
CA ILE A 401 -18.84 2.21 35.04
C ILE A 401 -20.15 2.40 35.81
N HIS A 402 -21.19 2.80 35.10
CA HIS A 402 -22.58 2.76 35.56
C HIS A 402 -23.34 1.63 34.86
N LYS A 403 -24.62 1.43 35.18
CA LYS A 403 -25.42 0.32 34.65
C LYS A 403 -25.45 0.24 33.11
N ARG A 404 -25.64 1.37 32.41
CA ARG A 404 -25.72 1.45 30.93
C ARG A 404 -24.77 2.49 30.32
N SER A 405 -24.00 3.19 31.13
CA SER A 405 -23.08 4.23 30.68
C SER A 405 -21.73 4.07 31.35
N ALA A 406 -20.66 4.36 30.62
CA ALA A 406 -19.31 4.35 31.17
C ALA A 406 -18.55 5.61 30.74
N VAL A 407 -17.71 6.12 31.63
CA VAL A 407 -16.73 7.15 31.31
C VAL A 407 -15.46 6.46 30.82
N VAL A 408 -15.01 6.83 29.62
CA VAL A 408 -13.84 6.26 28.94
C VAL A 408 -12.69 7.26 28.97
N ARG A 409 -11.47 6.75 29.16
CA ARG A 409 -10.21 7.53 29.11
C ARG A 409 -9.21 6.90 28.13
N PHE A 410 -8.19 7.67 27.78
CA PHE A 410 -7.06 7.27 26.92
C PHE A 410 -7.39 6.92 25.47
N MET A 411 -8.64 7.14 25.01
CA MET A 411 -8.95 7.04 23.58
C MET A 411 -8.62 8.35 22.85
N PHE A 412 -8.95 9.49 23.45
CA PHE A 412 -8.65 10.83 22.93
C PHE A 412 -8.11 11.70 24.05
N PHE A 413 -7.44 12.79 23.67
CA PHE A 413 -6.88 13.77 24.60
C PHE A 413 -7.54 15.16 24.49
N ASN A 414 -8.26 15.43 23.39
CA ASN A 414 -8.96 16.69 23.16
C ASN A 414 -10.49 16.49 23.13
N PRO A 415 -11.30 17.45 23.63
CA PRO A 415 -12.76 17.37 23.59
C PRO A 415 -13.32 17.53 22.17
N GLU A 416 -12.63 18.30 21.33
CA GLU A 416 -13.01 18.49 19.92
C GLU A 416 -12.91 17.18 19.13
N ASP A 417 -11.89 16.36 19.42
CA ASP A 417 -11.73 15.05 18.80
C ASP A 417 -12.90 14.12 19.18
N VAL A 418 -13.32 14.12 20.45
CA VAL A 418 -14.50 13.35 20.91
C VAL A 418 -15.76 13.76 20.15
N THR A 419 -15.94 15.07 19.91
CA THR A 419 -17.10 15.59 19.19
C THR A 419 -17.06 15.20 17.71
N TRP A 420 -15.89 15.26 17.08
CA TRP A 420 -15.68 14.84 15.70
C TRP A 420 -16.01 13.35 15.48
N PHE A 421 -15.55 12.48 16.36
CA PHE A 421 -15.78 11.03 16.28
C PHE A 421 -17.10 10.56 16.92
N LYS A 422 -17.95 11.47 17.40
CA LYS A 422 -19.24 11.15 18.03
C LYS A 422 -20.16 10.24 17.19
N PRO A 423 -20.24 10.37 15.84
CA PRO A 423 -21.09 9.51 15.03
C PRO A 423 -20.61 8.04 14.92
N VAL A 424 -19.39 7.73 15.36
CA VAL A 424 -18.79 6.40 15.18
C VAL A 424 -19.26 5.43 16.28
N GLU A 425 -19.63 4.22 15.87
CA GLU A 425 -20.01 3.15 16.79
C GLU A 425 -18.77 2.60 17.53
N LEU A 426 -18.90 2.44 18.85
CA LEU A 426 -17.92 1.82 19.72
C LEU A 426 -18.26 0.33 19.89
N ARG A 427 -17.22 -0.51 19.94
CA ARG A 427 -17.34 -1.93 20.27
C ARG A 427 -16.40 -2.28 21.43
N THR A 428 -16.70 -3.32 22.19
CA THR A 428 -15.75 -3.82 23.20
C THR A 428 -15.18 -5.18 22.83
N LYS A 429 -14.07 -5.58 23.46
CA LYS A 429 -13.49 -6.93 23.26
C LYS A 429 -14.46 -8.03 23.69
N HIS A 430 -15.33 -7.74 24.66
CA HIS A 430 -16.40 -8.64 25.12
C HIS A 430 -17.70 -8.56 24.29
N GLY A 431 -17.67 -7.89 23.13
CA GLY A 431 -18.79 -7.89 22.18
C GLY A 431 -19.93 -6.92 22.48
N ARG A 432 -19.75 -5.99 23.42
CA ARG A 432 -20.72 -4.91 23.67
C ARG A 432 -20.62 -3.84 22.59
N ARG A 433 -21.72 -3.13 22.37
CA ARG A 433 -21.85 -2.06 21.36
C ARG A 433 -22.35 -0.79 22.02
N GLY A 434 -21.83 0.35 21.59
CA GLY A 434 -22.16 1.63 22.18
C GLY A 434 -21.86 2.81 21.28
N HIS A 435 -22.17 4.00 21.78
CA HIS A 435 -21.91 5.27 21.12
C HIS A 435 -21.48 6.32 22.14
N ILE A 436 -20.80 7.36 21.65
CA ILE A 436 -20.38 8.50 22.46
C ILE A 436 -21.59 9.41 22.71
N LYS A 437 -21.83 9.78 23.96
CA LYS A 437 -22.89 10.71 24.35
C LYS A 437 -22.38 12.15 24.37
N GLU A 438 -21.36 12.41 25.17
CA GLU A 438 -20.82 13.75 25.43
C GLU A 438 -19.34 13.68 25.85
N SER A 439 -18.56 14.70 25.52
CA SER A 439 -17.22 14.91 26.05
C SER A 439 -17.30 15.44 27.48
N LEU A 440 -16.37 15.00 28.33
CA LEU A 440 -16.25 15.43 29.72
C LEU A 440 -14.88 16.09 29.93
N GLY A 441 -14.90 17.33 30.43
CA GLY A 441 -13.67 18.09 30.71
C GLY A 441 -12.85 18.42 29.47
N THR A 442 -11.58 18.74 29.69
CA THR A 442 -10.63 19.24 28.67
C THR A 442 -9.66 18.16 28.16
N HIS A 443 -9.52 17.03 28.87
CA HIS A 443 -8.53 15.98 28.57
C HIS A 443 -9.08 14.80 27.73
N GLY A 444 -10.15 15.03 26.95
CA GLY A 444 -10.69 13.99 26.06
C GLY A 444 -11.40 12.83 26.77
N HIS A 445 -11.78 12.97 28.03
CA HIS A 445 -12.69 12.02 28.66
C HIS A 445 -14.05 12.09 27.96
N MET A 446 -14.72 10.95 27.87
CA MET A 446 -16.01 10.88 27.21
C MET A 446 -16.96 9.94 27.92
N LYS A 447 -18.24 10.30 27.92
CA LYS A 447 -19.31 9.45 28.42
C LYS A 447 -19.89 8.67 27.25
N CYS A 448 -19.86 7.35 27.36
CA CYS A 448 -20.37 6.44 26.36
C CYS A 448 -21.57 5.68 26.91
N VAL A 449 -22.53 5.36 26.04
CA VAL A 449 -23.70 4.54 26.35
C VAL A 449 -23.55 3.21 25.63
N PHE A 450 -23.82 2.12 26.32
CA PHE A 450 -23.70 0.76 25.79
C PHE A 450 -24.98 -0.03 25.95
N ASP A 451 -25.12 -1.11 25.18
CA ASP A 451 -26.23 -2.06 25.24
C ASP A 451 -26.37 -2.74 26.61
N GLY A 452 -25.25 -2.99 27.29
CA GLY A 452 -25.19 -3.63 28.60
C GLY A 452 -24.12 -3.04 29.52
N GLN A 453 -24.02 -3.60 30.73
CA GLN A 453 -23.00 -3.20 31.69
C GLN A 453 -21.62 -3.72 31.29
N LEU A 454 -20.61 -2.84 31.36
CA LEU A 454 -19.21 -3.19 31.05
C LEU A 454 -18.52 -3.82 32.26
N LYS A 455 -17.50 -4.64 31.99
CA LYS A 455 -16.54 -5.09 33.00
C LYS A 455 -15.40 -4.07 33.11
N SER A 456 -14.76 -3.99 34.28
CA SER A 456 -13.61 -3.09 34.49
C SER A 456 -12.39 -3.47 33.65
N GLU A 457 -12.24 -4.76 33.32
CA GLU A 457 -11.16 -5.29 32.47
C GLU A 457 -11.44 -5.14 30.98
N ASP A 458 -12.63 -4.67 30.60
CA ASP A 458 -13.00 -4.56 29.19
C ASP A 458 -12.22 -3.41 28.51
N THR A 459 -11.92 -3.58 27.23
CA THR A 459 -11.30 -2.54 26.40
C THR A 459 -12.30 -2.08 25.35
N ILE A 460 -12.50 -0.77 25.27
CA ILE A 460 -13.39 -0.15 24.31
C ILE A 460 -12.57 0.19 23.08
N LEU A 461 -13.11 -0.15 21.91
CA LEU A 461 -12.45 -0.06 20.63
C LEU A 461 -13.33 0.73 19.67
N MET A 462 -12.73 1.68 18.96
CA MET A 462 -13.38 2.39 17.85
C MET A 462 -12.73 1.99 16.53
N ASN A 463 -13.53 1.58 15.55
CA ASN A 463 -13.01 1.20 14.23
C ASN A 463 -13.14 2.36 13.23
N LEU A 464 -12.00 2.74 12.67
CA LEU A 464 -11.92 3.72 11.60
C LEU A 464 -11.39 3.04 10.34
N TYR A 465 -11.92 3.42 9.18
CA TYR A 465 -11.55 2.84 7.89
C TYR A 465 -11.13 3.93 6.91
N LYS A 466 -10.08 3.65 6.13
CA LYS A 466 -9.74 4.43 4.94
C LYS A 466 -9.48 3.50 3.77
N ARG A 467 -9.81 3.93 2.55
CA ARG A 467 -9.40 3.23 1.34
C ARG A 467 -7.90 3.40 1.13
N VAL A 468 -7.21 2.34 0.73
CA VAL A 468 -5.79 2.35 0.42
C VAL A 468 -5.59 1.81 -0.98
N PHE A 469 -4.71 2.48 -1.72
CA PHE A 469 -4.36 2.15 -3.09
C PHE A 469 -2.92 1.63 -3.16
N PRO A 470 -2.60 0.75 -4.13
CA PRO A 470 -1.22 0.38 -4.41
C PRO A 470 -0.44 1.59 -4.92
N LYS A 471 0.89 1.55 -4.78
CA LYS A 471 1.78 2.57 -5.34
C LYS A 471 2.24 2.14 -6.73
N TRP A 472 2.48 3.10 -7.63
CA TRP A 472 3.09 2.84 -8.93
C TRP A 472 4.58 2.49 -8.75
N THR A 473 4.89 1.20 -8.75
CA THR A 473 6.23 0.64 -8.49
C THR A 473 6.57 -0.49 -9.46
N TYR A 474 5.95 -0.49 -10.64
CA TYR A 474 6.14 -1.53 -11.64
C TYR A 474 7.52 -1.37 -12.30
N GLU A 475 8.38 -2.35 -12.07
CA GLU A 475 9.70 -2.42 -12.71
C GLU A 475 9.80 -3.71 -13.55
N PRO A 476 9.84 -3.61 -14.89
CA PRO A 476 9.88 -4.78 -15.77
C PRO A 476 11.22 -5.52 -15.73
N PHE A 477 12.29 -4.86 -15.26
CA PHE A 477 13.62 -5.43 -15.23
C PHE A 477 13.86 -6.19 -13.92
N VAL A 478 14.23 -7.47 -14.04
CA VAL A 478 14.59 -8.33 -12.91
C VAL A 478 15.94 -8.95 -13.21
N ASN A 479 16.89 -8.78 -12.28
CA ASN A 479 18.21 -9.39 -12.40
C ASN A 479 18.12 -10.92 -12.46
N ALA A 480 19.03 -11.54 -13.21
CA ALA A 480 19.17 -12.99 -13.17
C ALA A 480 19.68 -13.38 -11.77
N PRO A 481 18.93 -14.22 -11.02
CA PRO A 481 19.39 -14.63 -9.71
C PRO A 481 20.65 -15.49 -9.83
N PRO A 482 21.58 -15.41 -8.85
CA PRO A 482 22.64 -16.38 -8.73
C PRO A 482 22.06 -17.78 -8.47
N SER A 483 22.83 -18.82 -8.77
CA SER A 483 22.41 -20.20 -8.51
C SER A 483 22.25 -20.43 -7.01
N LEU A 484 21.06 -20.91 -6.60
CA LEU A 484 20.72 -21.19 -5.21
C LEU A 484 21.64 -22.24 -4.54
N PHE A 485 22.36 -23.03 -5.34
CA PHE A 485 23.21 -24.13 -4.86
C PHE A 485 24.60 -23.69 -4.40
N ILE A 486 25.06 -22.47 -4.72
CA ILE A 486 26.40 -22.03 -4.29
C ILE A 486 26.41 -21.72 -2.78
N ASN A 487 25.31 -21.18 -2.23
CA ASN A 487 25.26 -20.77 -0.82
C ASN A 487 24.97 -21.93 0.16
N ARG A 488 24.32 -23.01 -0.27
CA ARG A 488 24.08 -24.16 0.63
C ARG A 488 25.35 -24.96 0.94
N LEU A 489 26.30 -25.00 0.01
CA LEU A 489 27.59 -25.67 0.24
C LEU A 489 28.48 -24.90 1.22
N THR A 490 28.28 -23.59 1.39
CA THR A 490 29.01 -22.82 2.40
C THR A 490 28.41 -22.96 3.79
N ASP A 491 27.09 -23.13 3.89
CA ASP A 491 26.41 -23.36 5.18
C ASP A 491 26.66 -24.78 5.71
N GLU A 492 26.69 -25.81 4.84
CA GLU A 492 27.02 -27.19 5.24
C GLU A 492 28.50 -27.41 5.61
N VAL A 493 29.38 -26.44 5.35
CA VAL A 493 30.80 -26.50 5.73
C VAL A 493 31.08 -25.73 7.04
N MET A 494 30.07 -25.05 7.59
CA MET A 494 30.15 -24.33 8.87
C MET A 494 29.36 -24.98 10.02
N GLU A 495 28.68 -26.12 9.78
CA GLU A 495 28.30 -27.10 10.81
C GLU A 495 29.36 -28.22 10.89
#